data_AF-A0A8J3RZP9-F1
#
_entry.id   AF-A0A8J3RZP9-F1
#
_cell.length_a   1.000
_cell.length_b   1.000
_cell.length_c   1.000
_cell.angle_alpha   90.00
_cell.angle_beta   90.00
_cell.angle_gamma   90.00
#
_symmetry.space_group_name_H-M   'P 1'
#
loop_
_entity.id
_entity.type
_entity.pdbx_description
1 polymer ?
#
loop_
_entity_poly.entity_id
_entity_poly.type
_entity_poly.pdbx_seq_one_letter_code
_entity_poly.pdbx_strand_id
1 'polypeptide(L)'
;MTPETATPLETATSPDTTPRPDAPAPVPAGTVAPPETVTPPGAGAPGASGASGASEAVTSGLLGDALRWLRGLDGLGPEEARGRLGRLRTRHPGADMRLVWQREAATGDYHYDLLLPSTGGTVSLAFAPDRAIPWPLRGSQRSGEQVVLRVNGVDVQIEQVVSLLDVLWEDAGLAVRLVNGCLVEQEVAASSADLADEELQAAMDAFRRARGLLTARATEEWMAERGLGQARLEEIVTVEAKVARLRRRVTGGRVEDFFAEHGAGLDVLRVVRLRYGARADADVAAARLRERSGGATAEELGALATALATEAALAGLGTCRIEGNPREDLAALHGADADGARAGAVLGPHPTGDGGFGVTVVLAVEPAALNPPTRKIIERRIFDDWLREQRRHAHVQWFWGSTARTDALDAALKA
;
A
#
# COMPACT_ATOMS: atom_id res chain seq x y z
N MET A 1 54.07 34.84 -5.78
CA MET A 1 52.94 34.49 -4.90
C MET A 1 52.85 32.98 -4.87
N THR A 2 53.21 32.43 -3.72
CA THR A 2 53.29 31.01 -3.36
C THR A 2 51.92 30.32 -3.41
N PRO A 3 51.85 29.03 -3.79
CA PRO A 3 50.69 28.19 -3.55
C PRO A 3 50.83 27.52 -2.17
N GLU A 4 49.81 27.63 -1.32
CA GLU A 4 49.82 27.01 0.00
C GLU A 4 48.71 25.95 0.10
N THR A 5 49.17 24.71 -0.07
CA THR A 5 48.92 23.50 0.73
C THR A 5 47.53 23.26 1.33
N ALA A 6 46.93 22.14 0.90
CA ALA A 6 45.87 21.43 1.59
C ALA A 6 46.38 20.71 2.85
N THR A 7 45.59 20.75 3.93
CA THR A 7 45.64 19.76 5.02
C THR A 7 44.19 19.42 5.45
N PRO A 8 43.85 18.14 5.65
CA PRO A 8 42.48 17.67 5.91
C PRO A 8 42.16 17.65 7.40
N LEU A 9 40.89 17.89 7.77
CA LEU A 9 40.42 17.74 9.14
C LEU A 9 39.72 16.39 9.35
N GLU A 10 40.32 15.66 10.27
CA GLU A 10 39.98 14.41 10.95
C GLU A 10 38.53 13.93 11.02
N THR A 11 38.42 12.64 10.71
CA THR A 11 37.59 11.58 11.28
C THR A 11 37.01 11.85 12.68
N ALA A 12 35.68 11.88 12.78
CA ALA A 12 34.96 11.76 14.04
C ALA A 12 34.63 10.28 14.32
N THR A 13 35.20 9.82 15.44
CA THR A 13 35.13 8.50 16.06
C THR A 13 33.72 8.18 16.57
N SER A 14 33.22 6.98 16.24
CA SER A 14 32.04 6.36 16.87
C SER A 14 32.29 6.04 18.34
N PRO A 15 31.33 6.26 19.25
CA PRO A 15 31.36 5.62 20.55
C PRO A 15 30.37 4.46 20.63
N ASP A 16 30.95 3.35 21.07
CA ASP A 16 30.43 2.37 22.02
C ASP A 16 29.66 1.15 21.52
N THR A 17 30.45 0.07 21.40
CA THR A 17 30.06 -1.32 21.26
C THR A 17 30.15 -1.95 22.66
N THR A 18 29.03 -2.35 23.24
CA THR A 18 29.00 -3.28 24.37
C THR A 18 28.44 -4.64 23.90
N PRO A 19 29.07 -5.79 24.24
CA PRO A 19 28.81 -7.05 23.57
C PRO A 19 27.54 -7.73 24.11
N ARG A 20 26.70 -8.23 23.18
CA ARG A 20 25.56 -9.11 23.47
C ARG A 20 26.06 -10.54 23.71
N PRO A 21 25.52 -11.28 24.70
CA PRO A 21 25.91 -12.67 24.98
C PRO A 21 25.49 -13.64 23.86
N ASP A 22 26.32 -14.67 23.68
CA ASP A 22 26.27 -15.69 22.63
C ASP A 22 24.88 -16.29 22.41
N ALA A 23 24.40 -16.21 21.16
CA ALA A 23 23.25 -16.97 20.68
C ALA A 23 23.66 -18.42 20.42
N PRO A 24 22.83 -19.43 20.80
CA PRO A 24 23.13 -20.83 20.52
C PRO A 24 23.15 -21.11 19.00
N ALA A 25 24.06 -22.01 18.61
CA ALA A 25 24.39 -22.34 17.23
C ALA A 25 23.17 -22.76 16.37
N PRO A 26 23.12 -22.37 15.08
CA PRO A 26 22.06 -22.77 14.18
C PRO A 26 22.14 -24.27 13.85
N VAL A 27 20.98 -24.94 13.93
CA VAL A 27 20.79 -26.33 13.50
C VAL A 27 20.87 -26.37 11.96
N PRO A 28 21.61 -27.31 11.34
CA PRO A 28 21.79 -27.31 9.89
C PRO A 28 20.46 -27.57 9.15
N ALA A 29 20.13 -26.68 8.22
CA ALA A 29 19.02 -26.83 7.30
C ALA A 29 19.28 -28.03 6.36
N GLY A 30 18.36 -28.99 6.36
CA GLY A 30 18.37 -30.09 5.41
C GLY A 30 18.14 -29.58 3.98
N THR A 31 19.09 -29.83 3.11
CA THR A 31 19.03 -29.56 1.66
C THR A 31 17.84 -30.30 1.05
N VAL A 32 16.83 -29.57 0.57
CA VAL A 32 15.81 -30.11 -0.34
C VAL A 32 16.31 -29.87 -1.76
N ALA A 33 16.61 -30.96 -2.48
CA ALA A 33 16.98 -30.94 -3.88
C ALA A 33 15.79 -30.50 -4.77
N PRO A 34 16.03 -29.79 -5.89
CA PRO A 34 14.97 -29.41 -6.83
C PRO A 34 14.43 -30.64 -7.57
N PRO A 35 13.15 -30.65 -7.99
CA PRO A 35 12.60 -31.77 -8.74
C PRO A 35 13.18 -31.80 -10.17
N GLU A 36 13.81 -32.93 -10.51
CA GLU A 36 14.26 -33.24 -11.87
C GLU A 36 13.07 -33.40 -12.82
N THR A 37 13.16 -32.75 -13.98
CA THR A 37 12.28 -32.93 -15.13
C THR A 37 12.39 -34.35 -15.66
N VAL A 38 11.31 -35.12 -15.61
CA VAL A 38 11.23 -36.47 -16.22
C VAL A 38 10.72 -36.36 -17.66
N THR A 39 11.60 -36.64 -18.62
CA THR A 39 11.28 -36.91 -20.03
C THR A 39 10.69 -38.33 -20.15
N PRO A 40 9.62 -38.57 -20.93
CA PRO A 40 9.01 -39.89 -21.03
C PRO A 40 9.84 -40.82 -21.94
N PRO A 41 10.01 -42.12 -21.61
CA PRO A 41 10.57 -43.11 -22.52
C PRO A 41 9.50 -43.74 -23.41
N GLY A 42 9.97 -44.23 -24.56
CA GLY A 42 9.20 -44.66 -25.72
C GLY A 42 8.20 -45.80 -25.50
N ALA A 43 7.18 -45.78 -26.36
CA ALA A 43 6.15 -46.80 -26.48
C ALA A 43 6.73 -48.16 -26.92
N GLY A 44 6.44 -49.18 -26.12
CA GLY A 44 6.54 -50.58 -26.48
C GLY A 44 5.37 -51.35 -25.87
N ALA A 45 4.39 -51.73 -26.69
CA ALA A 45 3.37 -52.72 -26.33
C ALA A 45 4.02 -54.13 -26.37
N PRO A 46 3.49 -55.13 -25.61
CA PRO A 46 2.38 -55.90 -26.15
C PRO A 46 1.33 -56.44 -25.15
N GLY A 47 0.09 -56.52 -25.63
CA GLY A 47 -0.86 -57.65 -25.51
C GLY A 47 -1.19 -58.28 -24.15
N ALA A 48 -2.38 -57.95 -23.62
CA ALA A 48 -3.20 -58.87 -22.80
C ALA A 48 -4.68 -58.42 -22.80
N SER A 49 -5.40 -58.65 -23.90
CA SER A 49 -6.85 -58.40 -23.99
C SER A 49 -7.60 -59.63 -23.49
N GLY A 50 -7.94 -59.63 -22.20
CA GLY A 50 -8.71 -60.71 -21.57
C GLY A 50 -8.94 -60.56 -20.07
N ALA A 51 -8.04 -59.86 -19.35
CA ALA A 51 -8.17 -59.56 -17.92
C ALA A 51 -8.71 -58.14 -17.61
N SER A 52 -8.74 -57.24 -18.62
CA SER A 52 -9.15 -55.83 -18.44
C SER A 52 -10.62 -55.68 -18.02
N GLY A 53 -11.54 -56.41 -18.65
CA GLY A 53 -12.98 -56.21 -18.44
C GLY A 53 -13.48 -56.58 -17.04
N ALA A 54 -12.89 -57.60 -16.39
CA ALA A 54 -13.22 -57.95 -15.01
C ALA A 54 -12.57 -56.99 -14.00
N SER A 55 -11.35 -56.53 -14.26
CA SER A 55 -10.64 -55.53 -13.47
C SER A 55 -11.33 -54.16 -13.53
N GLU A 56 -11.80 -53.74 -14.71
CA GLU A 56 -12.55 -52.49 -14.91
C GLU A 56 -13.94 -52.52 -14.26
N ALA A 57 -14.67 -53.64 -14.34
CA ALA A 57 -15.97 -53.77 -13.69
C ALA A 57 -15.85 -53.75 -12.15
N VAL A 58 -14.82 -54.38 -11.59
CA VAL A 58 -14.49 -54.35 -10.16
C VAL A 58 -14.05 -52.95 -9.72
N THR A 59 -13.25 -52.26 -10.55
CA THR A 59 -12.81 -50.87 -10.29
C THR A 59 -13.99 -49.88 -10.36
N SER A 60 -14.91 -50.05 -11.31
CA SER A 60 -16.13 -49.23 -11.42
C SER A 60 -17.06 -49.39 -10.22
N GLY A 61 -17.23 -50.63 -9.73
CA GLY A 61 -18.00 -50.92 -8.52
C GLY A 61 -17.41 -50.28 -7.26
N LEU A 62 -16.08 -50.33 -7.11
CA LEU A 62 -15.36 -49.69 -6.01
C LEU A 62 -15.52 -48.16 -6.03
N LEU A 63 -15.31 -47.51 -7.17
CA LEU A 63 -15.42 -46.05 -7.30
C LEU A 63 -16.85 -45.58 -6.96
N GLY A 64 -17.86 -46.29 -7.43
CA GLY A 64 -19.26 -45.99 -7.13
C GLY A 64 -19.61 -46.15 -5.64
N ASP A 65 -19.13 -47.21 -5.00
CA ASP A 65 -19.29 -47.42 -3.56
C ASP A 65 -18.52 -46.37 -2.74
N ALA A 66 -17.30 -46.01 -3.15
CA ALA A 66 -16.48 -45.00 -2.52
C ALA A 66 -17.12 -43.61 -2.59
N LEU A 67 -17.70 -43.22 -3.73
CA LEU A 67 -18.38 -41.93 -3.88
C LEU A 67 -19.65 -41.86 -3.04
N ARG A 68 -20.45 -42.94 -3.01
CA ARG A 68 -21.62 -43.02 -2.10
C ARG A 68 -21.21 -42.93 -0.65
N TRP A 69 -20.11 -43.57 -0.28
CA TRP A 69 -19.55 -43.50 1.06
C TRP A 69 -19.10 -42.07 1.42
N LEU A 70 -18.33 -41.39 0.57
CA LEU A 70 -17.88 -40.01 0.77
C LEU A 70 -19.05 -39.03 0.97
N ARG A 71 -20.13 -39.16 0.18
CA ARG A 71 -21.35 -38.34 0.34
C ARG A 71 -22.00 -38.50 1.71
N GLY A 72 -21.85 -39.66 2.34
CA GLY A 72 -22.41 -39.96 3.66
C GLY A 72 -21.55 -39.48 4.84
N LEU A 73 -20.44 -38.77 4.58
CA LEU A 73 -19.56 -38.22 5.62
C LEU A 73 -19.85 -36.75 5.94
N ASP A 74 -20.79 -36.12 5.23
CA ASP A 74 -21.12 -34.71 5.45
C ASP A 74 -21.55 -34.46 6.91
N GLY A 75 -20.91 -33.48 7.55
CA GLY A 75 -21.14 -33.13 8.96
C GLY A 75 -20.54 -34.09 10.00
N LEU A 76 -19.78 -35.10 9.60
CA LEU A 76 -19.16 -36.05 10.54
C LEU A 76 -17.73 -35.63 10.92
N GLY A 77 -17.34 -35.96 12.15
CA GLY A 77 -15.97 -35.83 12.63
C GLY A 77 -15.05 -36.97 12.17
N PRO A 78 -13.71 -36.78 12.19
CA PRO A 78 -12.75 -37.73 11.62
C PRO A 78 -12.77 -39.13 12.25
N GLU A 79 -13.04 -39.23 13.54
CA GLU A 79 -13.14 -40.52 14.23
C GLU A 79 -14.31 -41.35 13.72
N GLU A 80 -15.48 -40.72 13.55
CA GLU A 80 -16.67 -41.39 13.04
C GLU A 80 -16.51 -41.76 11.56
N ALA A 81 -15.92 -40.87 10.75
CA ALA A 81 -15.61 -41.14 9.34
C ALA A 81 -14.65 -42.34 9.18
N ARG A 82 -13.59 -42.43 10.00
CA ARG A 82 -12.69 -43.59 10.02
C ARG A 82 -13.41 -44.87 10.44
N GLY A 83 -14.30 -44.80 11.44
CA GLY A 83 -15.11 -45.94 11.85
C GLY A 83 -15.99 -46.48 10.72
N ARG A 84 -16.57 -45.58 9.91
CA ARG A 84 -17.39 -45.94 8.74
C ARG A 84 -16.57 -46.50 7.57
N LEU A 85 -15.29 -46.15 7.43
CA LEU A 85 -14.42 -46.67 6.37
C LEU A 85 -14.23 -48.20 6.47
N GLY A 86 -14.28 -48.76 7.68
CA GLY A 86 -14.14 -50.21 7.90
C GLY A 86 -15.13 -51.04 7.08
N ARG A 87 -16.39 -50.59 6.97
CA ARG A 87 -17.43 -51.27 6.18
C ARG A 87 -17.13 -51.27 4.68
N LEU A 88 -16.57 -50.17 4.17
CA LEU A 88 -16.16 -50.05 2.76
C LEU A 88 -14.98 -50.98 2.46
N ARG A 89 -14.00 -51.06 3.36
CA ARG A 89 -12.86 -51.99 3.25
C ARG A 89 -13.27 -53.45 3.31
N THR A 90 -14.23 -53.83 4.16
CA THR A 90 -14.75 -55.22 4.20
C THR A 90 -15.42 -55.62 2.89
N ARG A 91 -16.10 -54.67 2.24
CA ARG A 91 -16.77 -54.90 0.94
C ARG A 91 -15.78 -55.01 -0.22
N HIS A 92 -14.59 -54.42 -0.08
CA HIS A 92 -13.52 -54.36 -1.09
C HIS A 92 -12.16 -54.71 -0.47
N PRO A 93 -11.94 -55.96 -0.02
CA PRO A 93 -10.77 -56.35 0.77
C PRO A 93 -9.43 -56.29 0.02
N GLY A 94 -9.46 -56.22 -1.31
CA GLY A 94 -8.28 -56.11 -2.17
C GLY A 94 -7.86 -54.69 -2.52
N ALA A 95 -8.59 -53.66 -2.06
CA ALA A 95 -8.31 -52.26 -2.36
C ALA A 95 -7.65 -51.56 -1.16
N ASP A 96 -6.46 -50.99 -1.36
CA ASP A 96 -5.89 -50.05 -0.37
C ASP A 96 -6.69 -48.75 -0.42
N MET A 97 -7.06 -48.24 0.75
CA MET A 97 -7.88 -47.04 0.90
C MET A 97 -7.31 -46.20 2.02
N ARG A 98 -6.99 -44.94 1.75
CA ARG A 98 -6.52 -44.00 2.77
C ARG A 98 -7.46 -42.80 2.83
N LEU A 99 -7.98 -42.54 4.01
CA LEU A 99 -8.80 -41.36 4.26
C LEU A 99 -7.89 -40.23 4.72
N VAL A 100 -7.99 -39.10 4.04
CA VAL A 100 -7.37 -37.83 4.42
C VAL A 100 -8.49 -36.84 4.73
N TRP A 101 -8.28 -35.96 5.70
CA TRP A 101 -9.23 -34.90 6.03
C TRP A 101 -8.54 -33.60 6.37
N GLN A 102 -9.25 -32.51 6.14
CA GLN A 102 -8.89 -31.17 6.60
C GLN A 102 -10.07 -30.56 7.34
N ARG A 103 -9.78 -29.79 8.40
CA ARG A 103 -10.77 -28.96 9.08
C ARG A 103 -10.77 -27.56 8.48
N GLU A 104 -11.95 -27.08 8.08
CA GLU A 104 -12.18 -25.71 7.65
C GLU A 104 -12.10 -24.78 8.87
N ALA A 105 -11.32 -23.70 8.77
CA ALA A 105 -11.08 -22.80 9.89
C ALA A 105 -12.30 -21.91 10.16
N ALA A 106 -13.00 -21.47 9.10
CA ALA A 106 -14.13 -20.55 9.21
C ALA A 106 -15.40 -21.22 9.75
N THR A 107 -15.70 -22.45 9.32
CA THR A 107 -16.93 -23.15 9.71
C THR A 107 -16.69 -24.26 10.74
N GLY A 108 -15.44 -24.71 10.89
CA GLY A 108 -15.11 -25.86 11.74
C GLY A 108 -15.45 -27.21 11.10
N ASP A 109 -16.01 -27.24 9.89
CA ASP A 109 -16.41 -28.45 9.20
C ASP A 109 -15.22 -29.29 8.73
N TYR A 110 -15.43 -30.59 8.54
CA TYR A 110 -14.42 -31.50 8.01
C TYR A 110 -14.71 -31.86 6.56
N HIS A 111 -13.66 -31.80 5.74
CA HIS A 111 -13.66 -32.27 4.37
C HIS A 111 -12.82 -33.52 4.24
N TYR A 112 -13.25 -34.45 3.38
CA TYR A 112 -12.68 -35.79 3.27
C TYR A 112 -12.33 -36.12 1.81
N ASP A 113 -11.13 -36.64 1.63
CA ASP A 113 -10.69 -37.25 0.38
C ASP A 113 -10.33 -38.72 0.63
N LEU A 114 -10.77 -39.59 -0.28
CA LEU A 114 -10.38 -41.00 -0.28
C LEU A 114 -9.33 -41.24 -1.36
N LEU A 115 -8.15 -41.65 -0.92
CA LEU A 115 -7.04 -42.05 -1.78
C LEU A 115 -7.09 -43.55 -2.01
N LEU A 116 -7.02 -43.95 -3.28
CA LEU A 116 -6.97 -45.32 -3.74
C LEU A 116 -5.64 -45.54 -4.50
N PRO A 117 -4.59 -46.02 -3.82
CA PRO A 117 -3.31 -46.33 -4.45
C PRO A 117 -3.45 -47.49 -5.46
N SER A 118 -2.74 -47.38 -6.58
CA SER A 118 -2.68 -48.40 -7.64
C SER A 118 -1.27 -48.51 -8.24
N THR A 119 -1.03 -49.52 -9.08
CA THR A 119 0.27 -49.77 -9.71
C THR A 119 0.75 -48.66 -10.66
N GLY A 120 -0.17 -47.83 -11.16
CA GLY A 120 0.12 -46.71 -12.08
C GLY A 120 -0.03 -45.31 -11.47
N GLY A 121 -0.35 -45.20 -10.18
CA GLY A 121 -0.59 -43.93 -9.51
C GLY A 121 -1.67 -44.01 -8.42
N THR A 122 -2.08 -42.87 -7.88
CA THR A 122 -3.10 -42.78 -6.84
C THR A 122 -4.32 -42.06 -7.38
N VAL A 123 -5.50 -42.68 -7.25
CA VAL A 123 -6.77 -42.00 -7.53
C VAL A 123 -7.21 -41.27 -6.27
N SER A 124 -7.49 -39.97 -6.36
CA SER A 124 -8.16 -39.21 -5.30
C SER A 124 -9.63 -39.03 -5.63
N LEU A 125 -10.49 -39.31 -4.67
CA LEU A 125 -11.93 -39.06 -4.75
C LEU A 125 -12.32 -38.06 -3.66
N ALA A 126 -12.95 -36.97 -4.07
CA ALA A 126 -13.46 -35.93 -3.20
C ALA A 126 -14.96 -35.73 -3.44
N PHE A 127 -15.69 -35.37 -2.40
CA PHE A 127 -17.05 -34.85 -2.51
C PHE A 127 -17.16 -33.54 -1.73
N ALA A 128 -17.72 -32.52 -2.37
CA ALA A 128 -18.09 -31.29 -1.73
C ALA A 128 -19.59 -31.03 -1.94
N PRO A 129 -20.35 -30.75 -0.88
CA PRO A 129 -21.72 -30.26 -1.02
C PRO A 129 -21.73 -28.85 -1.65
N ASP A 130 -22.87 -28.39 -2.19
CA ASP A 130 -23.00 -27.11 -2.91
C ASP A 130 -22.52 -25.88 -2.12
N ARG A 131 -22.50 -25.97 -0.79
CA ARG A 131 -21.98 -24.94 0.12
C ARG A 131 -20.46 -24.91 0.25
N ALA A 132 -19.74 -25.77 -0.46
CA ALA A 132 -18.32 -26.04 -0.26
C ALA A 132 -17.59 -26.24 -1.59
N ILE A 133 -16.34 -25.76 -1.65
CA ILE A 133 -15.42 -26.03 -2.76
C ILE A 133 -14.67 -27.36 -2.47
N PRO A 134 -14.44 -28.25 -3.46
CA PRO A 134 -13.61 -29.44 -3.28
C PRO A 134 -12.19 -29.12 -2.79
N TRP A 135 -11.67 -29.95 -1.87
CA TRP A 135 -10.37 -29.75 -1.22
C TRP A 135 -9.20 -29.50 -2.19
N PRO A 136 -9.06 -30.22 -3.33
CA PRO A 136 -7.98 -29.95 -4.29
C PRO A 136 -8.02 -28.54 -4.91
N LEU A 137 -9.18 -27.88 -4.90
CA LEU A 137 -9.36 -26.52 -5.42
C LEU A 137 -9.23 -25.44 -4.33
N ARG A 138 -9.18 -25.82 -3.05
CA ARG A 138 -8.97 -24.86 -1.95
C ARG A 138 -7.50 -24.48 -1.76
N GLY A 139 -6.58 -25.37 -2.15
CA GLY A 139 -5.13 -25.18 -2.06
C GLY A 139 -4.45 -24.72 -3.35
N SER A 140 -5.21 -24.32 -4.38
CA SER A 140 -4.64 -23.68 -5.58
C SER A 140 -4.20 -22.23 -5.34
N GLN A 141 -4.46 -21.70 -4.14
CA GLN A 141 -3.87 -20.47 -3.61
C GLN A 141 -2.61 -20.90 -2.84
N ARG A 142 -1.43 -20.41 -3.22
CA ARG A 142 -0.17 -20.83 -2.60
C ARG A 142 -0.18 -20.44 -1.12
N SER A 143 0.31 -21.29 -0.20
CA SER A 143 0.37 -20.96 1.23
C SER A 143 1.22 -19.72 1.57
N GLY A 144 2.03 -19.22 0.64
CA GLY A 144 2.71 -17.92 0.72
C GLY A 144 1.87 -16.71 0.30
N GLU A 145 0.65 -16.91 -0.18
CA GLU A 145 -0.30 -15.84 -0.58
C GLU A 145 -1.22 -15.43 0.60
N GLN A 146 -1.24 -16.20 1.69
CA GLN A 146 -2.03 -15.89 2.89
C GLN A 146 -1.20 -15.29 4.03
N VAL A 147 0.10 -15.60 4.11
CA VAL A 147 1.01 -15.00 5.10
C VAL A 147 1.56 -13.70 4.53
N VAL A 148 1.17 -12.57 5.10
CA VAL A 148 1.61 -11.24 4.64
C VAL A 148 3.01 -10.92 5.17
N LEU A 149 3.28 -11.24 6.43
CA LEU A 149 4.58 -11.02 7.06
C LEU A 149 4.77 -11.93 8.27
N ARG A 150 6.02 -12.21 8.63
CA ARG A 150 6.39 -12.98 9.83
C ARG A 150 7.25 -12.11 10.74
N VAL A 151 6.85 -11.96 12.00
CA VAL A 151 7.63 -11.25 13.03
C VAL A 151 7.99 -12.22 14.14
N ASN A 152 9.28 -12.47 14.36
CA ASN A 152 9.78 -13.37 15.39
C ASN A 152 9.14 -14.78 15.36
N GLY A 153 8.88 -15.31 14.17
CA GLY A 153 8.24 -16.63 14.01
C GLY A 153 6.72 -16.63 14.09
N VAL A 154 6.09 -15.49 14.34
CA VAL A 154 4.63 -15.33 14.30
C VAL A 154 4.22 -14.91 12.89
N ASP A 155 3.45 -15.77 12.22
CA ASP A 155 2.83 -15.45 10.94
C ASP A 155 1.66 -14.50 11.14
N VAL A 156 1.68 -13.40 10.39
CA VAL A 156 0.54 -12.51 10.21
C VAL A 156 -0.15 -12.90 8.92
N GLN A 157 -1.37 -13.38 9.07
CA GLN A 157 -2.20 -13.79 7.93
C GLN A 157 -2.94 -12.60 7.32
N ILE A 158 -3.34 -12.71 6.05
CA ILE A 158 -4.05 -11.67 5.32
C ILE A 158 -5.36 -11.29 6.02
N GLU A 159 -6.05 -12.22 6.68
CA GLU A 159 -7.27 -11.94 7.44
C GLU A 159 -6.99 -11.05 8.65
N GLN A 160 -5.83 -11.21 9.29
CA GLN A 160 -5.37 -10.35 10.39
C GLN A 160 -4.94 -8.98 9.88
N VAL A 161 -4.39 -8.90 8.67
CA VAL A 161 -4.11 -7.60 8.03
C VAL A 161 -5.41 -6.91 7.66
N VAL A 162 -6.40 -7.61 7.13
CA VAL A 162 -7.72 -7.05 6.79
C VAL A 162 -8.44 -6.53 8.04
N SER A 163 -8.29 -7.17 9.20
CA SER A 163 -8.83 -6.61 10.45
C SER A 163 -8.07 -5.38 10.95
N LEU A 164 -6.77 -5.26 10.66
CA LEU A 164 -5.99 -4.03 10.91
C LEU A 164 -6.31 -2.92 9.90
N LEU A 165 -6.79 -3.29 8.71
CA LEU A 165 -7.31 -2.37 7.70
C LEU A 165 -8.65 -1.74 8.11
N ASP A 166 -9.21 -2.04 9.28
CA ASP A 166 -10.35 -1.30 9.82
C ASP A 166 -10.03 0.19 10.01
N VAL A 167 -8.75 0.58 10.10
CA VAL A 167 -8.30 1.98 10.06
C VAL A 167 -8.72 2.70 8.76
N LEU A 168 -8.93 1.97 7.66
CA LEU A 168 -9.49 2.53 6.42
C LEU A 168 -10.89 3.13 6.62
N TRP A 169 -11.65 2.65 7.60
CA TRP A 169 -12.97 3.19 7.92
C TRP A 169 -12.91 4.50 8.71
N GLU A 170 -11.81 4.72 9.43
CA GLU A 170 -11.60 5.93 10.25
C GLU A 170 -10.83 7.01 9.48
N ASP A 171 -9.97 6.62 8.53
CA ASP A 171 -9.21 7.52 7.65
C ASP A 171 -9.67 7.42 6.19
N ALA A 172 -10.62 8.28 5.83
CA ALA A 172 -11.08 8.45 4.44
C ALA A 172 -9.94 8.80 3.47
N GLY A 173 -8.83 9.40 3.94
CA GLY A 173 -7.67 9.72 3.12
C GLY A 173 -6.91 8.48 2.63
N LEU A 174 -6.93 7.38 3.38
CA LEU A 174 -6.34 6.11 2.91
C LEU A 174 -7.25 5.44 1.86
N ALA A 175 -8.58 5.48 2.03
CA ALA A 175 -9.52 5.01 1.03
C ALA A 175 -9.43 5.80 -0.28
N VAL A 176 -9.35 7.14 -0.22
CA VAL A 176 -9.14 8.00 -1.40
C VAL A 176 -7.87 7.60 -2.14
N ARG A 177 -6.76 7.34 -1.43
CA ARG A 177 -5.50 6.90 -2.04
C ARG A 177 -5.64 5.56 -2.75
N LEU A 178 -6.34 4.60 -2.14
CA LEU A 178 -6.58 3.28 -2.74
C LEU A 178 -7.40 3.40 -4.03
N VAL A 179 -8.55 4.08 -3.97
CA VAL A 179 -9.43 4.26 -5.13
C VAL A 179 -8.72 5.03 -6.24
N ASN A 180 -7.97 6.09 -5.91
CA ASN A 180 -7.16 6.83 -6.89
C ASN A 180 -6.12 5.94 -7.57
N GLY A 181 -5.47 5.04 -6.82
CA GLY A 181 -4.55 4.04 -7.39
C GLY A 181 -5.24 3.18 -8.46
N CYS A 182 -6.41 2.62 -8.12
CA CYS A 182 -7.19 1.80 -9.06
C CYS A 182 -7.64 2.58 -10.29
N LEU A 183 -8.11 3.82 -10.13
CA LEU A 183 -8.53 4.65 -11.27
C LEU A 183 -7.38 4.98 -12.21
N VAL A 184 -6.20 5.28 -11.66
CA VAL A 184 -4.98 5.51 -12.46
C VAL A 184 -4.58 4.25 -13.21
N GLU A 185 -4.59 3.09 -12.56
CA GLU A 185 -4.28 1.80 -13.20
C GLU A 185 -5.25 1.48 -14.34
N GLN A 186 -6.55 1.70 -14.13
CA GLN A 186 -7.57 1.49 -15.18
C GLN A 186 -7.35 2.40 -16.39
N GLU A 187 -7.08 3.69 -16.17
CA GLU A 187 -6.82 4.65 -17.25
C GLU A 187 -5.51 4.36 -18.00
N VAL A 188 -4.50 3.90 -17.28
CA VAL A 188 -3.25 3.42 -17.87
C VAL A 188 -3.48 2.15 -18.69
N ALA A 189 -4.28 1.20 -18.20
CA ALA A 189 -4.60 -0.04 -18.91
C ALA A 189 -5.50 0.20 -20.15
N ALA A 190 -6.47 1.10 -20.05
CA ALA A 190 -7.33 1.50 -21.16
C ALA A 190 -6.55 2.23 -22.27
N SER A 191 -5.45 2.89 -21.90
CA SER A 191 -4.51 3.49 -22.85
C SER A 191 -3.65 2.41 -23.49
N SER A 192 -4.18 1.70 -24.49
CA SER A 192 -3.57 0.52 -25.16
C SER A 192 -2.26 0.78 -25.91
N ALA A 193 -1.77 2.02 -25.98
CA ALA A 193 -0.53 2.34 -26.64
C ALA A 193 0.64 2.11 -25.69
N ASP A 194 1.47 1.10 -26.00
CA ASP A 194 2.74 0.89 -25.33
C ASP A 194 3.68 2.09 -25.49
N LEU A 195 4.68 2.13 -24.61
CA LEU A 195 5.72 3.14 -24.68
C LEU A 195 6.65 2.77 -25.84
N ALA A 196 7.03 3.75 -26.66
CA ALA A 196 8.12 3.55 -27.60
C ALA A 196 9.44 3.35 -26.83
N ASP A 197 10.41 2.69 -27.44
CA ASP A 197 11.71 2.41 -26.82
C ASP A 197 12.41 3.69 -26.35
N GLU A 198 12.30 4.77 -27.13
CA GLU A 198 12.85 6.08 -26.75
C GLU A 198 12.16 6.66 -25.52
N GLU A 199 10.85 6.47 -25.39
CA GLU A 199 10.08 6.92 -24.22
C GLU A 199 10.46 6.12 -22.97
N LEU A 200 10.63 4.80 -23.12
CA LEU A 200 11.06 3.93 -22.02
C LEU A 200 12.48 4.26 -21.57
N GLN A 201 13.40 4.51 -22.51
CA GLN A 201 14.76 4.91 -22.17
C GLN A 201 14.79 6.27 -21.46
N ALA A 202 14.04 7.26 -21.95
CA ALA A 202 13.93 8.56 -21.28
C ALA A 202 13.34 8.43 -19.86
N ALA A 203 12.37 7.53 -19.67
CA ALA A 203 11.81 7.22 -18.37
C ALA A 203 12.81 6.53 -17.45
N MET A 204 13.60 5.58 -17.96
CA MET A 204 14.67 4.92 -17.22
C MET A 204 15.71 5.94 -16.73
N ASP A 205 16.11 6.87 -17.59
CA ASP A 205 17.06 7.92 -17.23
C ASP A 205 16.45 8.87 -16.17
N ALA A 206 15.17 9.21 -16.30
CA ALA A 206 14.47 10.04 -15.32
C ALA A 206 14.34 9.33 -13.97
N PHE A 207 14.01 8.04 -13.97
CA PHE A 207 13.93 7.17 -12.80
C PHE A 207 15.27 7.15 -12.06
N ARG A 208 16.36 6.97 -12.81
CA ARG A 208 17.73 6.97 -12.28
C ARG A 208 18.12 8.33 -11.71
N ARG A 209 17.87 9.42 -12.44
CA ARG A 209 18.15 10.79 -11.96
C ARG A 209 17.41 11.11 -10.67
N ALA A 210 16.12 10.78 -10.59
CA ALA A 210 15.30 11.04 -9.41
C ALA A 210 15.80 10.31 -8.15
N ARG A 211 16.51 9.19 -8.33
CA ARG A 211 17.02 8.32 -7.25
C ARG A 211 18.53 8.40 -7.07
N GLY A 212 19.22 9.32 -7.78
CA GLY A 212 20.68 9.47 -7.70
C GLY A 212 21.47 8.30 -8.32
N LEU A 213 20.84 7.44 -9.11
CA LEU A 213 21.44 6.23 -9.72
C LEU A 213 22.22 6.58 -11.00
N LEU A 214 23.17 7.50 -10.89
CA LEU A 214 23.87 8.11 -12.04
C LEU A 214 24.91 7.19 -12.68
N THR A 215 25.21 6.04 -12.08
CA THR A 215 26.17 5.05 -12.61
C THR A 215 25.51 3.68 -12.74
N ALA A 216 26.05 2.84 -13.64
CA ALA A 216 25.59 1.45 -13.80
C ALA A 216 25.72 0.68 -12.48
N ARG A 217 26.90 0.77 -11.83
CA ARG A 217 27.16 0.16 -10.52
C ARG A 217 26.14 0.56 -9.45
N ALA A 218 25.82 1.85 -9.32
CA ALA A 218 24.81 2.30 -8.35
C ALA A 218 23.41 1.73 -8.65
N THR A 219 23.09 1.53 -9.94
CA THR A 219 21.81 0.93 -10.35
C THR A 219 21.79 -0.57 -10.02
N GLU A 220 22.89 -1.27 -10.29
CA GLU A 220 23.07 -2.69 -9.95
C GLU A 220 23.03 -2.95 -8.44
N GLU A 221 23.73 -2.13 -7.64
CA GLU A 221 23.69 -2.18 -6.17
C GLU A 221 22.26 -1.95 -5.66
N TRP A 222 21.57 -0.91 -6.16
CA TRP A 222 20.19 -0.60 -5.80
C TRP A 222 19.22 -1.74 -6.15
N MET A 223 19.42 -2.40 -7.30
CA MET A 223 18.65 -3.57 -7.72
C MET A 223 18.95 -4.78 -6.84
N ALA A 224 20.22 -5.04 -6.54
CA ALA A 224 20.65 -6.15 -5.69
C ALA A 224 20.11 -6.05 -4.27
N GLU A 225 20.16 -4.86 -3.65
CA GLU A 225 19.56 -4.57 -2.34
C GLU A 225 18.06 -4.91 -2.27
N ARG A 226 17.37 -4.82 -3.41
CA ARG A 226 15.92 -5.01 -3.52
C ARG A 226 15.53 -6.35 -4.15
N GLY A 227 16.52 -7.20 -4.46
CA GLY A 227 16.29 -8.48 -5.15
C GLY A 227 15.64 -8.32 -6.52
N LEU A 228 15.89 -7.20 -7.21
CA LEU A 228 15.29 -6.91 -8.52
C LEU A 228 16.20 -7.37 -9.64
N GLY A 229 15.61 -8.04 -10.64
CA GLY A 229 16.24 -8.26 -11.94
C GLY A 229 15.92 -7.14 -12.94
N GLN A 230 16.64 -7.12 -14.06
CA GLN A 230 16.48 -6.11 -15.12
C GLN A 230 15.03 -6.03 -15.65
N ALA A 231 14.41 -7.17 -15.95
CA ALA A 231 13.02 -7.21 -16.42
C ALA A 231 12.04 -6.58 -15.41
N ARG A 232 12.26 -6.81 -14.11
CA ARG A 232 11.43 -6.23 -13.06
C ARG A 232 11.64 -4.72 -12.92
N LEU A 233 12.86 -4.23 -13.11
CA LEU A 233 13.13 -2.79 -13.15
C LEU A 233 12.40 -2.14 -14.34
N GLU A 234 12.48 -2.74 -15.53
CA GLU A 234 11.78 -2.25 -16.72
C GLU A 234 10.26 -2.22 -16.52
N GLU A 235 9.67 -3.24 -15.89
CA GLU A 235 8.25 -3.24 -15.50
C GLU A 235 7.90 -2.05 -14.60
N ILE A 236 8.68 -1.82 -13.54
CA ILE A 236 8.47 -0.70 -12.59
C ILE A 236 8.54 0.64 -13.33
N VAL A 237 9.57 0.83 -14.15
CA VAL A 237 9.77 2.07 -14.91
C VAL A 237 8.65 2.26 -15.93
N THR A 238 8.21 1.20 -16.60
CA THR A 238 7.09 1.25 -17.55
C THR A 238 5.82 1.73 -16.87
N VAL A 239 5.50 1.21 -15.69
CA VAL A 239 4.33 1.66 -14.92
C VAL A 239 4.47 3.14 -14.54
N GLU A 240 5.59 3.56 -13.96
CA GLU A 240 5.82 4.97 -13.60
C GLU A 240 5.72 5.90 -14.83
N ALA A 241 6.25 5.46 -15.97
CA ALA A 241 6.23 6.22 -17.22
C ALA A 241 4.83 6.35 -17.82
N LYS A 242 4.02 5.27 -17.81
CA LYS A 242 2.62 5.32 -18.26
C LYS A 242 1.79 6.26 -17.38
N VAL A 243 2.00 6.25 -16.06
CA VAL A 243 1.38 7.21 -15.13
C VAL A 243 1.82 8.65 -15.43
N ALA A 244 3.11 8.88 -15.68
CA ALA A 244 3.62 10.18 -16.04
C ALA A 244 3.04 10.69 -17.39
N ARG A 245 2.86 9.79 -18.37
CA ARG A 245 2.19 10.11 -19.65
C ARG A 245 0.75 10.50 -19.44
N LEU A 246 0.01 9.76 -18.59
CA LEU A 246 -1.36 10.09 -18.22
C LEU A 246 -1.43 11.48 -17.59
N ARG A 247 -0.56 11.80 -16.64
CA ARG A 247 -0.49 13.13 -16.01
C ARG A 247 -0.28 14.23 -17.05
N ARG A 248 0.72 14.08 -17.93
CA ARG A 248 0.99 15.06 -19.00
C ARG A 248 -0.21 15.25 -19.93
N ARG A 249 -0.92 14.17 -20.26
CA ARG A 249 -2.13 14.24 -21.10
C ARG A 249 -3.25 15.01 -20.40
N VAL A 250 -3.46 14.78 -19.10
CA VAL A 250 -4.52 15.43 -18.31
C VAL A 250 -4.22 16.90 -18.06
N THR A 251 -2.96 17.27 -17.86
CA THR A 251 -2.52 18.64 -17.55
C THR A 251 -2.15 19.46 -18.78
N GLY A 252 -1.85 18.80 -19.91
CA GLY A 252 -1.38 19.42 -21.14
C GLY A 252 -2.33 20.51 -21.64
N GLY A 253 -1.78 21.71 -21.86
CA GLY A 253 -2.53 22.87 -22.34
C GLY A 253 -3.48 23.53 -21.32
N ARG A 254 -3.53 23.04 -20.07
CA ARG A 254 -4.43 23.58 -19.02
C ARG A 254 -3.70 24.35 -17.93
N VAL A 255 -2.37 24.28 -17.89
CA VAL A 255 -1.57 24.89 -16.82
C VAL A 255 -1.65 26.41 -16.88
N GLU A 256 -1.51 26.98 -18.07
CA GLU A 256 -1.55 28.42 -18.30
C GLU A 256 -2.92 29.01 -17.96
N ASP A 257 -4.00 28.37 -18.42
CA ASP A 257 -5.38 28.79 -18.12
C ASP A 257 -5.68 28.68 -16.61
N PHE A 258 -5.27 27.58 -15.98
CA PHE A 258 -5.43 27.41 -14.54
C PHE A 258 -4.68 28.50 -13.76
N PHE A 259 -3.47 28.84 -14.17
CA PHE A 259 -2.69 29.91 -13.54
C PHE A 259 -3.35 31.29 -13.72
N ALA A 260 -3.92 31.57 -14.89
CA ALA A 260 -4.62 32.83 -15.13
C ALA A 260 -5.86 33.00 -14.23
N GLU A 261 -6.58 31.90 -13.97
CA GLU A 261 -7.79 31.90 -13.14
C GLU A 261 -7.51 31.83 -11.63
N HIS A 262 -6.52 31.03 -11.21
CA HIS A 262 -6.25 30.71 -9.80
C HIS A 262 -4.93 31.29 -9.26
N GLY A 263 -4.19 32.06 -10.07
CA GLY A 263 -2.84 32.52 -9.75
C GLY A 263 -2.72 33.30 -8.45
N ALA A 264 -3.73 34.10 -8.08
CA ALA A 264 -3.75 34.86 -6.84
C ALA A 264 -3.79 33.97 -5.57
N GLY A 265 -4.37 32.77 -5.67
CA GLY A 265 -4.35 31.77 -4.60
C GLY A 265 -2.98 31.14 -4.39
N LEU A 266 -2.15 31.15 -5.44
CA LEU A 266 -0.80 30.60 -5.45
C LEU A 266 0.25 31.60 -4.93
N ASP A 267 -0.13 32.84 -4.62
CA ASP A 267 0.75 33.82 -4.00
C ASP A 267 1.37 33.23 -2.73
N VAL A 268 2.68 33.37 -2.56
CA VAL A 268 3.37 32.83 -1.38
C VAL A 268 3.31 33.87 -0.27
N LEU A 269 2.67 33.50 0.85
CA LEU A 269 2.64 34.31 2.05
C LEU A 269 3.77 33.87 2.97
N ARG A 270 4.69 34.80 3.24
CA ARG A 270 5.68 34.63 4.30
C ARG A 270 5.03 35.04 5.62
N VAL A 271 4.93 34.10 6.55
CA VAL A 271 4.16 34.29 7.79
C VAL A 271 4.95 33.95 9.04
N VAL A 272 4.60 34.59 10.16
CA VAL A 272 4.96 34.14 11.52
C VAL A 272 3.73 33.48 12.12
N ARG A 273 3.86 32.23 12.57
CA ARG A 273 2.81 31.52 13.28
C ARG A 273 3.14 31.39 14.75
N LEU A 274 2.22 31.81 15.59
CA LEU A 274 2.19 31.54 17.01
C LEU A 274 1.15 30.46 17.28
N ARG A 275 1.50 29.45 18.06
CA ARG A 275 0.57 28.39 18.49
C ARG A 275 0.47 28.41 20.02
N TYR A 276 -0.74 28.28 20.53
CA TYR A 276 -1.07 28.26 21.96
C TYR A 276 -1.92 27.04 22.31
N GLY A 277 -1.79 26.57 23.55
CA GLY A 277 -2.66 25.50 24.07
C GLY A 277 -4.08 25.96 24.40
N ALA A 278 -4.23 27.23 24.82
CA ALA A 278 -5.52 27.79 25.21
C ALA A 278 -5.93 28.98 24.34
N ARG A 279 -7.25 29.09 24.10
CA ARG A 279 -7.83 30.17 23.30
C ARG A 279 -7.56 31.55 23.88
N ALA A 280 -7.64 31.69 25.21
CA ALA A 280 -7.46 32.95 25.90
C ALA A 280 -6.06 33.56 25.65
N ASP A 281 -5.01 32.75 25.67
CA ASP A 281 -3.64 33.21 25.39
C ASP A 281 -3.49 33.68 23.94
N ALA A 282 -4.10 32.95 23.01
CA ALA A 282 -4.12 33.31 21.59
C ALA A 282 -4.89 34.62 21.34
N ASP A 283 -6.02 34.84 22.03
CA ASP A 283 -6.76 36.10 21.96
C ASP A 283 -5.93 37.28 22.47
N VAL A 284 -5.22 37.13 23.60
CA VAL A 284 -4.31 38.16 24.14
C VAL A 284 -3.20 38.49 23.15
N ALA A 285 -2.54 37.47 22.59
CA ALA A 285 -1.49 37.67 21.60
C ALA A 285 -2.01 38.37 20.34
N ALA A 286 -3.16 37.94 19.81
CA ALA A 286 -3.77 38.54 18.64
C ALA A 286 -4.20 39.99 18.90
N ALA A 287 -4.73 40.31 20.08
CA ALA A 287 -5.07 41.68 20.47
C ALA A 287 -3.83 42.59 20.49
N ARG A 288 -2.73 42.15 21.13
CA ARG A 288 -1.46 42.89 21.17
C ARG A 288 -0.89 43.12 19.76
N LEU A 289 -0.93 42.11 18.90
CA LEU A 289 -0.45 42.22 17.52
C LEU A 289 -1.31 43.19 16.69
N ARG A 290 -2.64 43.17 16.89
CA ARG A 290 -3.58 44.07 16.20
C ARG A 290 -3.42 45.53 16.60
N GLU A 291 -3.25 45.79 17.89
CA GLU A 291 -3.01 47.14 18.41
C GLU A 291 -1.79 47.78 17.74
N ARG A 292 -0.76 46.98 17.49
CA ARG A 292 0.51 47.43 16.90
C ARG A 292 0.50 47.45 15.37
N SER A 293 -0.45 46.78 14.69
CA SER A 293 -0.47 46.73 13.22
C SER A 293 -1.00 48.00 12.55
N GLY A 294 -1.67 48.89 13.29
CA GLY A 294 -2.23 50.15 12.78
C GLY A 294 -1.22 51.20 12.26
N GLY A 295 0.08 50.89 12.25
CA GLY A 295 1.14 51.76 11.73
C GLY A 295 2.54 51.15 11.71
N ALA A 296 2.69 49.90 12.17
CA ALA A 296 3.98 49.21 12.15
C ALA A 296 4.29 48.61 10.77
N THR A 297 5.57 48.53 10.45
CA THR A 297 6.04 47.79 9.27
C THR A 297 5.88 46.28 9.47
N ALA A 298 5.92 45.52 8.38
CA ALA A 298 5.89 44.06 8.47
C ALA A 298 7.08 43.49 9.28
N GLU A 299 8.24 44.12 9.21
CA GLU A 299 9.43 43.72 9.98
C GLU A 299 9.22 43.95 11.48
N GLU A 300 8.65 45.11 11.86
CA GLU A 300 8.32 45.43 13.25
C GLU A 300 7.26 44.48 13.82
N LEU A 301 6.23 44.16 13.03
CA LEU A 301 5.23 43.17 13.40
C LEU A 301 5.82 41.77 13.51
N GLY A 302 6.73 41.40 12.62
CA GLY A 302 7.45 40.12 12.69
C GLY A 302 8.34 40.01 13.93
N ALA A 303 9.04 41.08 14.29
CA ALA A 303 9.85 41.15 15.50
C ALA A 303 8.97 41.04 16.76
N LEU A 304 7.83 41.75 16.80
CA LEU A 304 6.88 41.65 17.90
C LEU A 304 6.28 40.24 18.02
N ALA A 305 5.86 39.65 16.90
CA ALA A 305 5.34 38.29 16.86
C ALA A 305 6.38 37.28 17.35
N THR A 306 7.64 37.42 16.94
CA THR A 306 8.74 36.57 17.41
C THR A 306 8.94 36.74 18.92
N ALA A 307 8.97 37.98 19.42
CA ALA A 307 9.15 38.26 20.84
C ALA A 307 8.02 37.68 21.71
N LEU A 308 6.75 37.87 21.31
CA LEU A 308 5.59 37.28 21.97
C LEU A 308 5.65 35.76 21.98
N ALA A 309 6.13 35.15 20.88
CA ALA A 309 6.27 33.71 20.80
C ALA A 309 7.41 33.18 21.66
N THR A 310 8.53 33.92 21.77
CA THR A 310 9.62 33.58 22.69
C THR A 310 9.17 33.66 24.14
N GLU A 311 8.44 34.70 24.53
CA GLU A 311 7.84 34.83 25.87
C GLU A 311 6.90 33.65 26.17
N ALA A 312 6.00 33.34 25.23
CA ALA A 312 5.09 32.20 25.35
C ALA A 312 5.83 30.85 25.44
N ALA A 313 6.89 30.65 24.65
CA ALA A 313 7.68 29.42 24.69
C ALA A 313 8.44 29.26 26.01
N LEU A 314 9.04 30.33 26.54
CA LEU A 314 9.70 30.33 27.84
C LEU A 314 8.73 30.06 28.99
N ALA A 315 7.48 30.52 28.86
CA ALA A 315 6.40 30.23 29.81
C ALA A 315 5.74 28.84 29.60
N GLY A 316 6.15 28.08 28.58
CA GLY A 316 5.54 26.78 28.25
C GLY A 316 4.13 26.88 27.64
N LEU A 317 3.74 28.06 27.17
CA LEU A 317 2.38 28.37 26.68
C LEU A 317 2.23 28.24 25.16
N GLY A 318 3.34 28.25 24.40
CA GLY A 318 3.26 28.24 22.95
C GLY A 318 4.55 28.03 22.17
N THR A 319 4.44 28.07 20.83
CA THR A 319 5.56 27.87 19.88
C THR A 319 5.52 28.87 18.72
N CYS A 320 6.68 29.20 18.15
CA CYS A 320 6.84 30.08 16.98
C CYS A 320 7.37 29.33 15.75
N ARG A 321 6.88 29.63 14.55
CA ARG A 321 7.55 29.28 13.28
C ARG A 321 7.41 30.37 12.23
N ILE A 322 8.45 30.52 11.41
CA ILE A 322 8.45 31.37 10.21
C ILE A 322 8.47 30.46 8.99
N GLU A 323 7.50 30.61 8.10
CA GLU A 323 7.34 29.73 6.94
C GLU A 323 6.77 30.53 5.75
N GLY A 324 7.03 30.06 4.53
CA GLY A 324 6.42 30.55 3.30
C GLY A 324 5.49 29.48 2.73
N ASN A 325 4.22 29.79 2.57
CA ASN A 325 3.22 28.84 2.03
C ASN A 325 2.32 29.54 1.01
N PRO A 326 1.79 28.82 -0.01
CA PRO A 326 0.75 29.36 -0.89
C PRO A 326 -0.45 29.86 -0.08
N ARG A 327 -1.06 30.97 -0.51
CA ARG A 327 -2.16 31.64 0.19
C ARG A 327 -3.29 30.68 0.52
N GLU A 328 -3.73 29.91 -0.46
CA GLU A 328 -4.88 29.01 -0.30
C GLU A 328 -4.58 27.77 0.56
N ASP A 329 -3.30 27.41 0.72
CA ASP A 329 -2.90 26.25 1.53
C ASP A 329 -2.88 26.59 3.03
N LEU A 330 -2.85 27.87 3.41
CA LEU A 330 -2.78 28.30 4.83
C LEU A 330 -3.98 27.84 5.65
N ALA A 331 -5.17 27.81 5.07
CA ALA A 331 -6.36 27.34 5.76
C ALA A 331 -6.28 25.84 6.06
N ALA A 332 -5.86 25.03 5.08
CA ALA A 332 -5.72 23.59 5.25
C ALA A 332 -4.56 23.22 6.20
N LEU A 333 -3.43 23.90 6.08
CA LEU A 333 -2.24 23.60 6.87
C LEU A 333 -2.34 24.12 8.31
N HIS A 334 -3.02 25.26 8.52
CA HIS A 334 -2.94 25.99 9.79
C HIS A 334 -4.29 26.50 10.31
N GLY A 335 -5.39 26.36 9.59
CA GLY A 335 -6.70 26.91 9.97
C GLY A 335 -6.83 28.42 9.76
N ALA A 336 -5.84 29.05 9.11
CA ALA A 336 -5.81 30.48 8.88
C ALA A 336 -6.42 30.82 7.52
N ASP A 337 -7.60 31.47 7.52
CA ASP A 337 -8.14 32.08 6.31
C ASP A 337 -7.29 33.30 5.93
N ALA A 338 -6.69 33.23 4.75
CA ALA A 338 -5.79 34.24 4.20
C ALA A 338 -6.35 34.91 2.95
N ASP A 339 -7.64 34.75 2.67
CA ASP A 339 -8.28 35.45 1.55
C ASP A 339 -8.17 36.96 1.75
N GLY A 340 -7.74 37.67 0.70
CA GLY A 340 -7.48 39.11 0.74
C GLY A 340 -6.39 39.59 1.72
N ALA A 341 -5.70 38.69 2.44
CA ALA A 341 -4.67 39.05 3.41
C ALA A 341 -3.49 39.80 2.75
N ARG A 342 -2.97 40.82 3.44
CA ARG A 342 -1.86 41.68 3.02
C ARG A 342 -0.73 41.62 4.04
N ALA A 343 0.45 42.08 3.65
CA ALA A 343 1.54 42.29 4.61
C ALA A 343 1.07 43.15 5.80
N GLY A 344 1.41 42.73 7.01
CA GLY A 344 0.95 43.31 8.27
C GLY A 344 -0.38 42.76 8.80
N ALA A 345 -1.09 41.91 8.05
CA ALA A 345 -2.34 41.31 8.53
C ALA A 345 -2.10 40.31 9.67
N VAL A 346 -2.97 40.34 10.67
CA VAL A 346 -3.01 39.39 11.80
C VAL A 346 -4.26 38.54 11.67
N LEU A 347 -4.06 37.25 11.36
CA LEU A 347 -5.09 36.23 11.14
C LEU A 347 -5.29 35.38 12.39
N GLY A 348 -6.54 34.99 12.66
CA GLY A 348 -6.90 34.24 13.88
C GLY A 348 -7.22 35.15 15.07
N PRO A 349 -7.34 34.63 16.30
CA PRO A 349 -7.01 33.25 16.66
C PRO A 349 -7.96 32.25 16.01
N HIS A 350 -7.39 31.20 15.44
CA HIS A 350 -8.09 30.11 14.76
C HIS A 350 -7.76 28.77 15.42
N PRO A 351 -8.66 27.78 15.41
CA PRO A 351 -8.34 26.44 15.89
C PRO A 351 -7.29 25.79 14.98
N THR A 352 -6.38 25.01 15.57
CA THR A 352 -5.41 24.18 14.85
C THR A 352 -5.82 22.72 14.89
N GLY A 353 -5.39 21.93 13.89
CA GLY A 353 -5.79 20.51 13.76
C GLY A 353 -5.37 19.61 14.93
N ASP A 354 -4.43 20.04 15.76
CA ASP A 354 -3.96 19.37 16.98
C ASP A 354 -4.72 19.80 18.26
N GLY A 355 -5.82 20.54 18.13
CA GLY A 355 -6.66 20.98 19.25
C GLY A 355 -6.17 22.25 19.97
N GLY A 356 -5.16 22.93 19.42
CA GLY A 356 -4.68 24.22 19.92
C GLY A 356 -5.29 25.43 19.20
N PHE A 357 -4.70 26.61 19.42
CA PHE A 357 -5.10 27.86 18.78
C PHE A 357 -3.91 28.57 18.15
N GLY A 358 -4.06 29.00 16.90
CA GLY A 358 -3.04 29.67 16.11
C GLY A 358 -3.34 31.16 15.90
N VAL A 359 -2.30 31.99 15.93
CA VAL A 359 -2.31 33.37 15.44
C VAL A 359 -1.24 33.49 14.36
N THR A 360 -1.62 33.97 13.19
CA THR A 360 -0.71 34.06 12.03
C THR A 360 -0.54 35.51 11.62
N VAL A 361 0.70 35.98 11.51
CA VAL A 361 1.03 37.33 11.05
C VAL A 361 1.63 37.23 9.66
N VAL A 362 1.06 37.95 8.70
CA VAL A 362 1.57 38.00 7.32
C VAL A 362 2.69 39.03 7.24
N LEU A 363 3.92 38.59 6.94
CA LEU A 363 5.08 39.47 6.78
C LEU A 363 5.18 40.01 5.36
N ALA A 364 4.97 39.13 4.37
CA ALA A 364 5.05 39.52 2.97
C ALA A 364 4.09 38.66 2.13
N VAL A 365 3.69 39.22 1.00
CA VAL A 365 2.96 38.53 -0.06
C VAL A 365 3.84 38.58 -1.30
N GLU A 366 4.31 37.44 -1.75
CA GLU A 366 5.13 37.29 -2.95
C GLU A 366 4.22 36.79 -4.08
N PRO A 367 4.00 37.60 -5.14
CA PRO A 367 3.15 37.20 -6.25
C PRO A 367 3.64 35.90 -6.89
N ALA A 368 2.72 34.99 -7.16
CA ALA A 368 3.07 33.77 -7.87
C ALA A 368 3.60 34.10 -9.27
N ALA A 369 4.67 33.40 -9.67
CA ALA A 369 5.16 33.42 -11.04
C ALA A 369 5.03 32.01 -11.63
N LEU A 370 4.71 31.92 -12.93
CA LEU A 370 4.63 30.65 -13.64
C LEU A 370 6.04 30.11 -13.96
N ASN A 371 6.70 29.64 -12.91
CA ASN A 371 8.03 29.02 -12.94
C ASN A 371 7.92 27.49 -12.81
N PRO A 372 9.02 26.72 -12.98
CA PRO A 372 8.94 25.26 -12.94
C PRO A 372 8.38 24.69 -11.62
N PRO A 373 8.70 25.22 -10.42
CA PRO A 373 8.03 24.84 -9.17
C PRO A 373 6.51 25.06 -9.18
N THR A 374 6.05 26.27 -9.53
CA THR A 374 4.61 26.61 -9.60
C THR A 374 3.88 25.73 -10.61
N ARG A 375 4.50 25.46 -11.78
CA ARG A 375 3.95 24.54 -12.79
C ARG A 375 3.69 23.15 -12.21
N LYS A 376 4.62 22.59 -11.43
CA LYS A 376 4.41 21.27 -10.80
C LYS A 376 3.27 21.27 -9.79
N ILE A 377 3.09 22.36 -9.04
CA ILE A 377 1.96 22.52 -8.11
C ILE A 377 0.65 22.54 -8.88
N ILE A 378 0.58 23.32 -9.96
CA ILE A 378 -0.61 23.41 -10.82
C ILE A 378 -0.92 22.07 -11.49
N GLU A 379 0.08 21.42 -12.08
CA GLU A 379 -0.07 20.09 -12.69
C GLU A 379 -0.62 19.07 -11.70
N ARG A 380 -0.11 19.08 -10.46
CA ARG A 380 -0.62 18.24 -9.39
C ARG A 380 -2.09 18.54 -9.09
N ARG A 381 -2.47 19.81 -8.98
CA ARG A 381 -3.86 20.19 -8.67
C ARG A 381 -4.83 19.85 -9.79
N ILE A 382 -4.48 20.14 -11.04
CA ILE A 382 -5.29 19.76 -12.20
C ILE A 382 -5.50 18.23 -12.23
N PHE A 383 -4.46 17.47 -11.90
CA PHE A 383 -4.55 16.01 -11.83
C PHE A 383 -5.40 15.53 -10.65
N ASP A 384 -5.25 16.14 -9.47
CA ASP A 384 -6.04 15.83 -8.28
C ASP A 384 -7.54 16.16 -8.50
N ASP A 385 -7.85 17.24 -9.21
CA ASP A 385 -9.20 17.62 -9.61
C ASP A 385 -9.79 16.64 -10.62
N TRP A 386 -9.00 16.24 -11.62
CA TRP A 386 -9.39 15.19 -12.55
C TRP A 386 -9.69 13.86 -11.83
N LEU A 387 -8.84 13.46 -10.87
CA LEU A 387 -9.10 12.27 -10.04
C LEU A 387 -10.38 12.42 -9.21
N ARG A 388 -10.64 13.61 -8.65
CA ARG A 388 -11.89 13.88 -7.92
C ARG A 388 -13.10 13.69 -8.81
N GLU A 389 -13.04 14.17 -10.04
CA GLU A 389 -14.11 13.97 -11.02
C GLU A 389 -14.27 12.49 -11.39
N GLN A 390 -13.18 11.77 -11.65
CA GLN A 390 -13.25 10.32 -11.91
C GLN A 390 -13.89 9.55 -10.75
N ARG A 391 -13.53 9.88 -9.50
CA ARG A 391 -14.13 9.25 -8.30
C ARG A 391 -15.63 9.48 -8.21
N ARG A 392 -16.13 10.66 -8.59
CA ARG A 392 -17.57 10.96 -8.56
C ARG A 392 -18.40 10.04 -9.45
N HIS A 393 -17.84 9.64 -10.60
CA HIS A 393 -18.47 8.75 -11.56
C HIS A 393 -18.13 7.27 -11.33
N ALA A 394 -17.15 6.97 -10.48
CA ALA A 394 -16.72 5.61 -10.21
C ALA A 394 -17.78 4.83 -9.42
N HIS A 395 -18.07 3.61 -9.87
CA HIS A 395 -18.80 2.64 -9.06
C HIS A 395 -17.79 1.90 -8.17
N VAL A 396 -17.84 2.16 -6.86
CA VAL A 396 -16.99 1.52 -5.87
C VAL A 396 -17.83 0.47 -5.13
N GLN A 397 -17.37 -0.78 -5.16
CA GLN A 397 -17.97 -1.86 -4.38
C GLN A 397 -16.99 -2.34 -3.33
N TRP A 398 -17.38 -2.24 -2.06
CA TRP A 398 -16.62 -2.76 -0.93
C TRP A 398 -17.01 -4.21 -0.66
N PHE A 399 -16.02 -5.10 -0.57
CA PHE A 399 -16.24 -6.52 -0.28
C PHE A 399 -15.99 -6.88 1.20
N TRP A 400 -15.66 -5.88 2.02
CA TRP A 400 -15.49 -6.00 3.47
C TRP A 400 -16.05 -4.74 4.15
N GLY A 401 -16.35 -4.81 5.46
CA GLY A 401 -16.97 -3.72 6.21
C GLY A 401 -18.49 -3.85 6.38
N SER A 402 -19.07 -3.03 7.27
CA SER A 402 -20.53 -2.95 7.45
C SER A 402 -21.12 -1.89 6.51
N THR A 403 -22.39 -2.06 6.12
CA THR A 403 -23.11 -1.14 5.22
C THR A 403 -23.03 0.31 5.67
N ALA A 404 -23.17 0.57 6.98
CA ALA A 404 -23.07 1.93 7.52
C ALA A 404 -21.68 2.57 7.33
N ARG A 405 -20.60 1.77 7.43
CA ARG A 405 -19.23 2.25 7.23
C ARG A 405 -18.91 2.48 5.75
N THR A 406 -19.40 1.59 4.88
CA THR A 406 -19.22 1.71 3.43
C THR A 406 -19.98 2.92 2.88
N ASP A 407 -21.20 3.17 3.34
CA ASP A 407 -22.01 4.32 2.89
C ASP A 407 -21.37 5.65 3.29
N ALA A 408 -20.83 5.75 4.50
CA ALA A 408 -20.12 6.95 4.97
C ALA A 408 -18.85 7.23 4.15
N LEU A 409 -18.12 6.17 3.79
CA LEU A 409 -16.90 6.27 3.00
C LEU A 409 -17.21 6.65 1.54
N ASP A 410 -18.25 6.08 0.96
CA ASP A 410 -18.70 6.42 -0.40
C ASP A 410 -19.17 7.88 -0.47
N ALA A 411 -19.83 8.38 0.56
CA ALA A 411 -20.17 9.80 0.67
C ALA A 411 -18.91 10.68 0.72
N ALA A 412 -17.91 10.29 1.52
CA ALA A 412 -16.63 11.00 1.63
C ALA A 412 -15.80 10.95 0.34
N LEU A 413 -15.89 9.87 -0.44
CA LEU A 413 -15.18 9.72 -1.72
C LEU A 413 -15.76 10.60 -2.83
N LYS A 414 -17.07 10.85 -2.79
CA LYS A 414 -17.82 11.63 -3.79
C LYS A 414 -17.83 13.14 -3.51
N ALA A 415 -17.64 13.54 -2.25
CA ALA A 415 -17.40 14.92 -1.86
C ALA A 415 -16.14 15.45 -2.57
#